data_AF-A0A5D6XRX4-F1
#
_entry.id   AF-A0A5D6XRX4-F1
#
_cell.length_a   1.000
_cell.length_b   1.000
_cell.length_c   1.000
_cell.angle_alpha   90.00
_cell.angle_beta   90.00
_cell.angle_gamma   90.00
#
_symmetry.space_group_name_H-M   'P 1'
#
loop_
_entity.id
_entity.type
_entity.pdbx_description
1 polymer ?
#
loop_
_entity_poly.entity_id
_entity_poly.type
_entity_poly.pdbx_seq_one_letter_code
_entity_poly.pdbx_strand_id
1 'polypeptide(L)'
;MLQKSNTQPLVFCNWYQHESCCLPAHDAEISGYFHALVDAGDSCAKFQNRAKYFLSVAACFGCDPDEPRHVSAPLDPAFFIAAGQTLKVCASVASRMAPALFADCGLTLPDDRSTACSPNSAIVPAFVWPDCADAQFVCQDQTSLEWACSDAPCADGHTPPGFANAPCNASEHTCTGALKFLNDNRAAKPVNYEALPVEIVDEARCLRTFEGDAARCKCLRAPSSGARRQRQQSALAVAASVGLAILTVWN
;
A
#
# COMPACT_ATOMS: atom_id res chain seq x y z
N MET A 1 10.70 -13.55 38.50
CA MET A 1 11.20 -12.31 37.87
C MET A 1 10.63 -12.27 36.46
N LEU A 2 9.65 -11.40 36.20
CA LEU A 2 9.09 -11.22 34.87
C LEU A 2 10.15 -10.51 34.01
N GLN A 3 10.73 -11.26 33.07
CA GLN A 3 11.63 -10.72 32.06
C GLN A 3 10.79 -9.76 31.21
N LYS A 4 10.92 -8.47 31.48
CA LYS A 4 10.32 -7.40 30.68
C LYS A 4 10.95 -7.55 29.29
N SER A 5 10.22 -8.12 28.32
CA SER A 5 10.77 -8.23 26.97
C SER A 5 11.07 -6.82 26.51
N ASN A 6 12.31 -6.58 26.12
CA ASN A 6 12.77 -5.29 25.65
C ASN A 6 12.29 -5.10 24.20
N THR A 7 10.96 -5.20 24.00
CA THR A 7 10.32 -5.07 22.70
C THR A 7 10.24 -3.58 22.41
N GLN A 8 11.11 -3.10 21.52
CA GLN A 8 11.01 -1.74 21.00
C GLN A 8 9.67 -1.59 20.26
N PRO A 9 8.90 -0.52 20.50
CA PRO A 9 7.64 -0.31 19.79
C PRO A 9 7.89 0.08 18.32
N LEU A 10 6.91 -0.21 17.45
CA LEU A 10 6.86 0.39 16.11
C LEU A 10 6.57 1.88 16.25
N VAL A 11 7.42 2.72 15.66
CA VAL A 11 7.31 4.19 15.74
C VAL A 11 6.58 4.73 14.51
N PHE A 12 6.94 4.25 13.32
CA PHE A 12 6.38 4.74 12.06
C PHE A 12 5.03 4.06 11.76
N CYS A 13 5.00 2.74 11.67
CA CYS A 13 3.82 1.90 11.50
C CYS A 13 3.08 1.65 12.84
N ASN A 14 3.00 2.67 13.69
CA ASN A 14 2.55 2.56 15.09
C ASN A 14 1.08 2.09 15.26
N TRP A 15 0.27 2.13 14.21
CA TRP A 15 -1.10 1.60 14.24
C TRP A 15 -1.12 0.09 14.52
N TYR A 16 -0.03 -0.61 14.20
CA TYR A 16 0.15 -2.05 14.38
C TYR A 16 0.96 -2.39 15.65
N GLN A 17 1.23 -1.43 16.55
CA GLN A 17 2.07 -1.64 17.75
C GLN A 17 1.64 -2.79 18.68
N HIS A 18 0.37 -3.21 18.63
CA HIS A 18 -0.19 -4.25 19.48
C HIS A 18 -0.19 -5.64 18.83
N GLU A 19 -0.17 -5.68 17.51
CA GLU A 19 -0.24 -6.88 16.69
C GLU A 19 0.31 -6.50 15.31
N SER A 20 1.50 -6.98 14.99
CA SER A 20 2.20 -6.66 13.74
C SER A 20 2.92 -7.88 13.18
N CYS A 21 3.04 -7.94 11.86
CA CYS A 21 3.88 -8.90 11.16
C CYS A 21 5.34 -8.42 11.00
N CYS A 22 5.60 -7.13 11.24
CA CYS A 22 6.93 -6.55 11.09
C CYS A 22 7.67 -6.39 12.43
N LEU A 23 9.01 -6.42 12.34
CA LEU A 23 9.92 -6.14 13.46
C LEU A 23 10.27 -4.65 13.50
N PRO A 24 10.69 -4.11 14.65
CA PRO A 24 11.11 -2.70 14.76
C PRO A 24 12.22 -2.29 13.78
N ALA A 25 13.10 -3.22 13.39
CA ALA A 25 14.11 -2.97 12.37
C ALA A 25 13.48 -2.70 10.98
N HIS A 26 12.45 -3.48 10.61
CA HIS A 26 11.71 -3.25 9.36
C HIS A 26 10.93 -1.94 9.42
N ASP A 27 10.36 -1.56 10.57
CA ASP A 27 9.68 -0.27 10.75
C ASP A 27 10.62 0.92 10.50
N ALA A 28 11.85 0.85 11.04
CA ALA A 28 12.86 1.87 10.81
C ALA A 28 13.30 1.94 9.34
N GLU A 29 13.44 0.80 8.68
CA GLU A 29 13.76 0.71 7.26
C GLU A 29 12.63 1.30 6.38
N ILE A 30 11.38 0.89 6.61
CA ILE A 30 10.19 1.43 5.94
C ILE A 30 10.11 2.95 6.12
N SER A 31 10.34 3.43 7.35
CA SER A 31 10.39 4.86 7.65
C SER A 31 11.47 5.58 6.83
N GLY A 32 12.67 5.02 6.76
CA GLY A 32 13.78 5.56 5.97
C GLY A 32 13.42 5.73 4.49
N TYR A 33 12.88 4.69 3.86
CA TYR A 33 12.46 4.75 2.45
C TYR A 33 11.29 5.70 2.21
N PHE A 34 10.31 5.72 3.12
CA PHE A 34 9.20 6.67 3.04
C PHE A 34 9.71 8.10 3.07
N HIS A 35 10.57 8.45 4.03
CA HIS A 35 11.12 9.80 4.16
C HIS A 35 12.05 10.17 3.00
N ALA A 36 12.82 9.22 2.45
CA ALA A 36 13.61 9.46 1.24
C ALA A 36 12.72 9.90 0.05
N LEU A 37 11.53 9.30 -0.08
CA LEU A 37 10.56 9.64 -1.13
C LEU A 37 9.85 10.98 -0.88
N VAL A 38 9.41 11.25 0.36
CA VAL A 38 8.54 12.41 0.67
C VAL A 38 9.24 13.65 1.22
N ASP A 39 10.44 13.51 1.79
CA ASP A 39 11.11 14.61 2.51
C ASP A 39 12.32 15.20 1.78
N ALA A 40 12.82 14.56 0.72
CA ALA A 40 13.86 15.17 -0.12
C ALA A 40 13.33 16.26 -1.07
N GLY A 41 12.00 16.39 -1.20
CA GLY A 41 11.37 17.60 -1.75
C GLY A 41 11.10 18.59 -0.61
N ASP A 42 11.88 19.66 -0.50
CA ASP A 42 11.79 20.67 0.58
C ASP A 42 10.36 21.18 0.85
N SER A 43 9.55 21.27 -0.20
CA SER A 43 8.14 21.63 -0.11
C SER A 43 7.33 20.51 0.51
N CYS A 44 7.40 19.28 -0.02
CA CYS A 44 6.60 18.20 0.49
C CYS A 44 6.96 17.85 1.94
N ALA A 45 8.24 17.91 2.34
CA ALA A 45 8.66 17.75 3.74
C ALA A 45 7.88 18.64 4.72
N LYS A 46 7.61 19.89 4.33
CA LYS A 46 6.96 20.91 5.17
C LYS A 46 5.43 20.84 5.14
N PHE A 47 4.83 20.39 4.04
CA PHE A 47 3.38 20.35 3.91
C PHE A 47 2.76 19.07 4.48
N GLN A 48 1.82 19.26 5.40
CA GLN A 48 0.93 18.19 5.85
C GLN A 48 -0.07 17.87 4.74
N ASN A 49 0.22 16.81 3.98
CA ASN A 49 -0.65 16.31 2.92
C ASN A 49 -1.30 15.00 3.35
N ARG A 50 -2.63 14.92 3.26
CA ARG A 50 -3.38 13.68 3.57
C ARG A 50 -2.92 12.50 2.72
N ALA A 51 -2.40 12.73 1.52
CA ALA A 51 -1.85 11.68 0.67
C ALA A 51 -0.64 10.99 1.29
N LYS A 52 0.19 11.71 2.06
CA LYS A 52 1.31 11.12 2.82
C LYS A 52 0.83 10.06 3.81
N TYR A 53 -0.31 10.27 4.46
CA TYR A 53 -0.89 9.28 5.35
C TYR A 53 -1.25 7.99 4.60
N PHE A 54 -1.94 8.06 3.47
CA PHE A 54 -2.29 6.86 2.71
C PHE A 54 -1.08 6.19 2.08
N LEU A 55 -0.07 6.96 1.68
CA LEU A 55 1.23 6.43 1.25
C LEU A 55 1.93 5.69 2.39
N SER A 56 1.90 6.22 3.62
CA SER A 56 2.46 5.53 4.78
C SER A 56 1.71 4.24 5.13
N VAL A 57 0.39 4.20 4.91
CA VAL A 57 -0.40 2.96 5.04
C VAL A 57 0.13 1.90 4.07
N ALA A 58 0.33 2.26 2.79
CA ALA A 58 0.88 1.32 1.81
C ALA A 58 2.32 0.91 2.14
N ALA A 59 3.17 1.84 2.57
CA ALA A 59 4.54 1.53 3.00
C ALA A 59 4.57 0.53 4.18
N CYS A 60 3.61 0.65 5.09
CA CYS A 60 3.43 -0.25 6.24
C CYS A 60 2.69 -1.56 5.91
N PHE A 61 2.50 -1.93 4.64
CA PHE A 61 1.79 -3.16 4.24
C PHE A 61 2.29 -4.40 5.01
N GLY A 62 3.62 -4.58 5.09
CA GLY A 62 4.24 -5.73 5.78
C GLY A 62 4.10 -5.73 7.30
N CYS A 63 3.60 -4.65 7.89
CA CYS A 63 3.31 -4.56 9.31
C CYS A 63 1.88 -4.95 9.65
N ASP A 64 0.98 -5.00 8.65
CA ASP A 64 -0.43 -5.35 8.86
C ASP A 64 -0.56 -6.81 9.35
N PRO A 65 -1.27 -7.08 10.46
CA PRO A 65 -1.45 -8.46 10.94
C PRO A 65 -2.32 -9.32 10.01
N ASP A 66 -3.13 -8.71 9.14
CA ASP A 66 -3.90 -9.40 8.11
C ASP A 66 -3.13 -9.50 6.77
N GLU A 67 -1.84 -9.14 6.73
CA GLU A 67 -0.99 -9.17 5.53
C GLU A 67 -1.10 -10.47 4.71
N PRO A 68 -1.08 -11.68 5.31
CA PRO A 68 -1.19 -12.92 4.53
C PRO A 68 -2.50 -13.05 3.73
N ARG A 69 -3.55 -12.31 4.13
CA ARG A 69 -4.85 -12.26 3.42
C ARG A 69 -4.85 -11.25 2.28
N HIS A 70 -3.86 -10.37 2.24
CA HIS A 70 -3.67 -9.37 1.19
C HIS A 70 -2.72 -9.85 0.10
N VAL A 71 -2.27 -11.11 0.16
CA VAL A 71 -1.43 -11.73 -0.86
C VAL A 71 -2.16 -12.94 -1.42
N SER A 72 -2.56 -12.88 -2.69
CA SER A 72 -3.29 -13.96 -3.33
C SER A 72 -3.12 -13.94 -4.85
N ALA A 73 -3.65 -14.96 -5.52
CA ALA A 73 -3.69 -15.01 -6.98
C ALA A 73 -4.37 -13.75 -7.56
N PRO A 74 -3.97 -13.29 -8.77
CA PRO A 74 -4.61 -12.15 -9.43
C PRO A 74 -6.14 -12.25 -9.47
N LEU A 75 -6.84 -11.13 -9.25
CA LEU A 75 -8.28 -11.06 -9.54
C LEU A 75 -8.50 -10.84 -11.04
N ASP A 76 -7.60 -10.10 -11.68
CA ASP A 76 -7.49 -9.95 -13.13
C ASP A 76 -6.30 -10.76 -13.69
N PRO A 77 -6.48 -12.04 -14.05
CA PRO A 77 -5.43 -12.88 -14.64
C PRO A 77 -5.17 -12.56 -16.11
N ALA A 78 -5.92 -11.63 -16.74
CA ALA A 78 -5.66 -11.17 -18.09
C ALA A 78 -4.62 -10.03 -18.09
N PHE A 79 -4.64 -9.17 -17.06
CA PHE A 79 -3.68 -8.09 -16.91
C PHE A 79 -2.45 -8.46 -16.06
N PHE A 80 -2.61 -9.29 -15.02
CA PHE A 80 -1.48 -9.82 -14.25
C PHE A 80 -1.17 -11.25 -14.64
N ILE A 81 0.10 -11.66 -14.55
CA ILE A 81 0.51 -13.03 -14.89
C ILE A 81 -0.21 -14.04 -13.99
N ALA A 82 -1.07 -14.87 -14.59
CA ALA A 82 -2.00 -15.76 -13.89
C ALA A 82 -1.34 -16.75 -12.90
N ALA A 83 -0.10 -17.19 -13.18
CA ALA A 83 0.64 -18.11 -12.33
C ALA A 83 1.27 -17.45 -11.09
N GLY A 84 1.21 -16.12 -10.99
CA GLY A 84 1.83 -15.35 -9.93
C GLY A 84 0.93 -15.12 -8.71
N GLN A 85 1.49 -14.41 -7.73
CA GLN A 85 0.76 -13.79 -6.64
C GLN A 85 0.80 -12.28 -6.82
N THR A 86 -0.17 -11.60 -6.23
CA THR A 86 -0.27 -10.13 -6.25
C THR A 86 -0.53 -9.65 -4.83
N LEU A 87 -0.02 -8.46 -4.51
CA LEU A 87 -0.43 -7.74 -3.31
C LEU A 87 -1.75 -7.03 -3.59
N LYS A 88 -2.68 -7.06 -2.65
CA LYS A 88 -3.99 -6.43 -2.77
C LYS A 88 -4.01 -5.14 -1.98
N VAL A 89 -4.10 -4.00 -2.65
CA VAL A 89 -4.31 -2.69 -2.02
C VAL A 89 -5.69 -2.18 -2.38
N CYS A 90 -6.49 -1.77 -1.40
CA CYS A 90 -7.85 -1.33 -1.72
C CYS A 90 -7.84 -0.02 -2.51
N ALA A 91 -8.78 0.13 -3.44
CA ALA A 91 -8.99 1.37 -4.22
C ALA A 91 -9.20 2.60 -3.31
N SER A 92 -9.79 2.39 -2.12
CA SER A 92 -9.99 3.42 -1.10
C SER A 92 -8.69 3.97 -0.49
N VAL A 93 -7.59 3.20 -0.54
CA VAL A 93 -6.24 3.61 -0.16
C VAL A 93 -5.52 4.17 -1.40
N ALA A 94 -5.47 3.41 -2.49
CA ALA A 94 -4.73 3.76 -3.70
C ALA A 94 -5.13 5.12 -4.29
N SER A 95 -6.43 5.39 -4.42
CA SER A 95 -6.93 6.68 -4.94
C SER A 95 -6.54 7.88 -4.08
N ARG A 96 -6.27 7.69 -2.78
CA ARG A 96 -5.94 8.76 -1.83
C ARG A 96 -4.45 8.99 -1.67
N MET A 97 -3.63 8.22 -2.38
CA MET A 97 -2.19 8.44 -2.53
C MET A 97 -1.78 8.49 -4.00
N ALA A 98 -2.73 8.77 -4.90
CA ALA A 98 -2.45 8.88 -6.32
C ALA A 98 -1.37 9.96 -6.59
N PRO A 99 -0.48 9.77 -7.58
CA PRO A 99 0.61 10.70 -7.89
C PRO A 99 0.19 12.16 -8.01
N ALA A 100 -0.97 12.42 -8.62
CA ALA A 100 -1.52 13.77 -8.79
C ALA A 100 -1.70 14.53 -7.47
N LEU A 101 -1.91 13.83 -6.34
CA LEU A 101 -2.06 14.44 -5.02
C LEU A 101 -0.76 14.99 -4.44
N PHE A 102 0.37 14.74 -5.11
CA PHE A 102 1.68 15.26 -4.76
C PHE A 102 2.17 16.32 -5.77
N ALA A 103 1.36 16.72 -6.75
CA ALA A 103 1.76 17.66 -7.79
C ALA A 103 2.21 19.03 -7.24
N ASP A 104 1.56 19.51 -6.18
CA ASP A 104 1.86 20.83 -5.57
C ASP A 104 3.16 20.84 -4.75
N CYS A 105 3.58 19.68 -4.25
CA CYS A 105 4.72 19.56 -3.33
C CYS A 105 5.93 18.83 -3.93
N GLY A 106 5.72 18.07 -5.01
CA GLY A 106 6.70 17.17 -5.62
C GLY A 106 7.00 15.93 -4.78
N LEU A 107 7.76 15.00 -5.36
CA LEU A 107 8.41 13.90 -4.65
C LEU A 107 9.89 13.85 -5.06
N THR A 108 10.67 13.02 -4.38
CA THR A 108 12.01 12.69 -4.81
C THR A 108 12.08 11.21 -5.14
N LEU A 109 12.56 10.88 -6.33
CA LEU A 109 12.70 9.51 -6.78
C LEU A 109 14.17 9.10 -6.69
N PRO A 110 14.52 8.09 -5.87
CA PRO A 110 15.84 7.48 -5.93
C PRO A 110 15.97 6.67 -7.22
N ASP A 111 17.14 6.66 -7.85
CA ASP A 111 17.41 5.74 -8.98
C ASP A 111 17.32 4.28 -8.54
N ASP A 112 17.80 4.00 -7.33
CA ASP A 112 17.72 2.71 -6.66
C ASP A 112 17.52 2.94 -5.17
N ARG A 113 16.38 2.48 -4.63
CA ARG A 113 16.09 2.67 -3.21
C ARG A 113 17.04 1.86 -2.33
N SER A 114 17.56 0.72 -2.78
CA SER A 114 18.43 -0.15 -1.97
C SER A 114 19.82 0.45 -1.71
N THR A 115 20.19 1.50 -2.46
CA THR A 115 21.49 2.16 -2.36
C THR A 115 21.34 3.55 -1.77
N ALA A 116 21.80 3.76 -0.53
CA ALA A 116 21.74 5.06 0.16
C ALA A 116 22.49 6.20 -0.57
N CYS A 117 23.41 5.86 -1.47
CA CYS A 117 24.19 6.80 -2.28
C CYS A 117 23.62 7.00 -3.69
N SER A 118 22.45 6.43 -4.02
CA SER A 118 21.85 6.61 -5.33
C SER A 118 21.46 8.08 -5.54
N PRO A 119 21.63 8.61 -6.76
CA PRO A 119 21.10 9.92 -7.09
C PRO A 119 19.60 9.98 -6.82
N ASN A 120 19.19 11.13 -6.30
CA ASN A 120 17.81 11.43 -5.95
C ASN A 120 17.35 12.57 -6.85
N SER A 121 16.30 12.33 -7.63
CA SER A 121 15.78 13.31 -8.58
C SER A 121 14.46 13.88 -8.08
N ALA A 122 14.36 15.21 -8.01
CA ALA A 122 13.08 15.85 -7.76
C ALA A 122 12.16 15.63 -8.97
N ILE A 123 10.96 15.14 -8.72
CA ILE A 123 10.00 14.78 -9.77
C ILE A 123 8.66 15.45 -9.55
N VAL A 124 7.93 15.63 -10.65
CA VAL A 124 6.50 15.92 -10.64
C VAL A 124 5.76 14.59 -10.84
N PRO A 125 5.17 13.99 -9.79
CA PRO A 125 4.74 12.58 -9.82
C PRO A 125 3.72 12.25 -10.91
N ALA A 126 2.83 13.19 -11.25
CA ALA A 126 1.82 13.00 -12.30
C ALA A 126 2.43 12.82 -13.71
N PHE A 127 3.66 13.32 -13.96
CA PHE A 127 4.36 13.09 -15.23
C PHE A 127 5.15 11.79 -15.23
N VAL A 128 5.67 11.36 -14.08
CA VAL A 128 6.41 10.10 -13.94
C VAL A 128 5.46 8.90 -14.00
N TRP A 129 4.28 9.01 -13.39
CA TRP A 129 3.26 7.97 -13.37
C TRP A 129 1.92 8.50 -13.89
N PRO A 130 1.80 8.75 -15.21
CA PRO A 130 0.57 9.26 -15.80
C PRO A 130 -0.53 8.20 -15.81
N ASP A 131 -1.79 8.62 -15.76
CA ASP A 131 -2.92 7.75 -16.09
C ASP A 131 -2.88 7.37 -17.58
N CYS A 132 -3.33 6.16 -17.90
CA CYS A 132 -3.58 5.72 -19.28
C CYS A 132 -5.06 5.81 -19.62
N ALA A 133 -5.36 5.95 -20.91
CA ALA A 133 -6.70 5.73 -21.42
C ALA A 133 -7.04 4.23 -21.43
N ASP A 134 -8.33 3.92 -21.39
CA ASP A 134 -8.81 2.54 -21.57
C ASP A 134 -8.25 1.94 -22.86
N ALA A 135 -7.95 0.64 -22.81
CA ALA A 135 -7.37 -0.15 -23.89
C ALA A 135 -5.90 0.16 -24.25
N GLN A 136 -5.25 1.10 -23.58
CA GLN A 136 -3.80 1.30 -23.73
C GLN A 136 -3.01 0.27 -22.92
N PHE A 137 -1.75 0.06 -23.28
CA PHE A 137 -0.81 -0.82 -22.61
C PHE A 137 0.03 -0.04 -21.60
N VAL A 138 0.20 -0.60 -20.40
CA VAL A 138 1.06 -0.04 -19.35
C VAL A 138 2.46 -0.60 -19.54
N CYS A 139 3.38 0.25 -19.99
CA CYS A 139 4.76 -0.15 -20.28
C CYS A 139 5.74 0.53 -19.33
N GLN A 140 6.88 -0.11 -19.14
CA GLN A 140 8.02 0.46 -18.42
C GLN A 140 9.30 0.22 -19.23
N ASP A 141 10.07 1.28 -19.45
CA ASP A 141 11.36 1.16 -20.10
C ASP A 141 12.35 0.38 -19.23
N GLN A 142 13.01 -0.64 -19.78
CA GLN A 142 13.90 -1.49 -19.00
C GLN A 142 15.19 -0.78 -18.54
N THR A 143 15.59 0.29 -19.22
CA THR A 143 16.87 0.96 -18.96
C THR A 143 16.70 2.17 -18.04
N SER A 144 15.73 3.02 -18.36
CA SER A 144 15.41 4.25 -17.63
C SER A 144 14.36 4.04 -16.53
N LEU A 145 13.66 2.89 -16.55
CA LEU A 145 12.55 2.58 -15.64
C LEU A 145 11.38 3.57 -15.75
N GLU A 146 11.31 4.34 -16.84
CA GLU A 146 10.24 5.30 -17.12
C GLU A 146 8.94 4.58 -17.48
N TRP A 147 7.82 5.06 -16.92
CA TRP A 147 6.51 4.51 -17.19
C TRP A 147 5.83 5.25 -18.33
N ALA A 148 5.18 4.51 -19.22
CA ALA A 148 4.46 5.07 -20.36
C ALA A 148 3.12 4.38 -20.58
N CYS A 149 2.27 5.04 -21.36
CA CYS A 149 1.07 4.46 -21.96
C CYS A 149 1.32 4.28 -23.45
N SER A 150 0.92 3.14 -24.01
CA SER A 150 1.09 2.85 -25.43
C SER A 150 -0.23 2.40 -26.04
N ASP A 151 -0.54 2.86 -27.26
CA ASP A 151 -1.70 2.39 -28.03
C ASP A 151 -1.47 1.00 -28.66
N ALA A 152 -0.24 0.49 -28.58
CA ALA A 152 0.18 -0.83 -29.05
C ALA A 152 0.79 -1.65 -27.90
N PRO A 153 0.84 -3.00 -28.01
CA PRO A 153 1.54 -3.84 -27.05
C PRO A 153 2.95 -3.32 -26.74
N CYS A 154 3.36 -3.43 -25.48
CA CYS A 154 4.71 -3.03 -25.06
C CYS A 154 5.74 -3.80 -25.89
N ALA A 155 6.83 -3.12 -26.26
CA ALA A 155 7.96 -3.76 -26.92
C ALA A 155 8.55 -4.88 -26.02
N ASP A 156 9.28 -5.80 -26.64
CA ASP A 156 9.88 -6.93 -25.94
C ASP A 156 10.73 -6.47 -24.75
N GLY A 157 10.39 -6.96 -23.56
CA GLY A 157 11.03 -6.57 -22.31
C GLY A 157 10.43 -5.32 -21.63
N HIS A 158 9.67 -4.48 -22.33
CA HIS A 158 9.09 -3.26 -21.76
C HIS A 158 7.77 -3.50 -20.99
N THR A 159 7.43 -4.76 -20.74
CA THR A 159 6.29 -5.12 -19.87
C THR A 159 6.79 -5.20 -18.43
N PRO A 160 6.18 -4.46 -17.48
CA PRO A 160 6.58 -4.50 -16.08
C PRO A 160 6.56 -5.93 -15.49
N PRO A 161 7.47 -6.28 -14.57
CA PRO A 161 7.46 -7.58 -13.93
C PRO A 161 6.11 -7.91 -13.26
N GLY A 162 5.58 -9.09 -13.55
CA GLY A 162 4.28 -9.55 -13.03
C GLY A 162 3.07 -9.10 -13.85
N PHE A 163 3.25 -8.25 -14.87
CA PHE A 163 2.18 -7.79 -15.76
C PHE A 163 2.17 -8.66 -17.02
N ALA A 164 0.99 -8.89 -17.58
CA ALA A 164 0.83 -9.38 -18.93
C ALA A 164 0.90 -8.20 -19.91
N ASN A 165 1.35 -8.45 -21.13
CA ASN A 165 1.32 -7.46 -22.20
C ASN A 165 -0.11 -7.33 -22.75
N ALA A 166 -0.99 -6.77 -21.93
CA ALA A 166 -2.43 -6.69 -22.14
C ALA A 166 -2.93 -5.25 -21.99
N PRO A 167 -4.02 -4.88 -22.67
CA PRO A 167 -4.64 -3.57 -22.52
C PRO A 167 -5.18 -3.38 -21.09
N CYS A 168 -5.02 -2.17 -20.56
CA CYS A 168 -5.55 -1.79 -19.26
C CYS A 168 -7.04 -1.40 -19.36
N ASN A 169 -7.69 -1.38 -18.19
CA ASN A 169 -9.09 -1.03 -17.99
C ASN A 169 -9.22 -0.16 -16.71
N ALA A 170 -9.68 1.07 -16.87
CA ALA A 170 -9.86 2.05 -15.81
C ALA A 170 -10.90 1.58 -14.79
N SER A 171 -11.95 0.89 -15.24
CA SER A 171 -12.94 0.30 -14.33
C SER A 171 -12.35 -0.79 -13.44
N GLU A 172 -11.20 -1.35 -13.81
CA GLU A 172 -10.42 -2.33 -13.05
C GLU A 172 -9.24 -1.73 -12.28
N HIS A 173 -9.04 -0.41 -12.39
CA HIS A 173 -7.91 0.35 -11.85
C HIS A 173 -6.54 0.01 -12.47
N THR A 174 -6.51 -0.73 -13.58
CA THR A 174 -5.25 -1.13 -14.23
C THR A 174 -4.66 -0.02 -15.12
N CYS A 175 -5.42 1.04 -15.41
CA CYS A 175 -4.92 2.20 -16.17
C CYS A 175 -4.37 3.35 -15.30
N THR A 176 -4.47 3.26 -13.97
CA THR A 176 -4.23 4.43 -13.12
C THR A 176 -2.74 4.70 -12.86
N GLY A 177 -2.38 5.96 -12.71
CA GLY A 177 -1.06 6.38 -12.23
C GLY A 177 -0.78 5.86 -10.82
N ALA A 178 -1.84 5.65 -10.00
CA ALA A 178 -1.72 4.98 -8.72
C ALA A 178 -1.23 3.53 -8.85
N LEU A 179 -1.64 2.79 -9.88
CA LEU A 179 -1.13 1.43 -10.14
C LEU A 179 0.36 1.47 -10.43
N LYS A 180 0.80 2.34 -11.34
CA LYS A 180 2.21 2.48 -11.73
C LYS A 180 3.06 2.88 -10.51
N PHE A 181 2.58 3.85 -9.74
CA PHE A 181 3.24 4.31 -8.51
C PHE A 181 3.37 3.21 -7.46
N LEU A 182 2.34 2.37 -7.30
CA LEU A 182 2.34 1.19 -6.42
C LEU A 182 3.20 0.03 -6.94
N ASN A 183 3.55 0.02 -8.23
CA ASN A 183 4.34 -1.04 -8.84
C ASN A 183 5.79 -0.65 -9.15
N ASP A 184 6.14 0.62 -8.96
CA ASP A 184 7.50 1.12 -9.09
C ASP A 184 8.30 0.86 -7.80
N ASN A 185 9.36 0.04 -7.92
CA ASN A 185 10.30 -0.30 -6.85
C ASN A 185 11.15 0.89 -6.39
N ARG A 186 10.97 2.10 -6.91
CA ARG A 186 11.61 3.32 -6.37
C ARG A 186 10.61 4.20 -5.60
N ALA A 187 9.32 3.83 -5.63
CA ALA A 187 8.22 4.70 -5.25
C ALA A 187 7.31 4.09 -4.15
N ALA A 188 5.99 4.02 -4.35
CA ALA A 188 5.02 3.62 -3.32
C ALA A 188 4.93 2.11 -3.07
N LYS A 189 5.63 1.29 -3.85
CA LYS A 189 5.59 -0.17 -3.68
C LYS A 189 6.17 -0.58 -2.32
N PRO A 190 5.47 -1.43 -1.54
CA PRO A 190 5.99 -1.91 -0.26
C PRO A 190 7.35 -2.59 -0.43
N VAL A 191 8.34 -2.11 0.32
CA VAL A 191 9.76 -2.47 0.19
C VAL A 191 9.98 -3.98 0.32
N ASN A 192 9.29 -4.62 1.26
CA ASN A 192 9.45 -6.04 1.53
C ASN A 192 8.77 -6.95 0.49
N TYR A 193 8.13 -6.37 -0.54
CA TYR A 193 7.30 -7.09 -1.52
C TYR A 193 7.59 -6.66 -2.96
N GLU A 194 8.79 -6.16 -3.23
CA GLU A 194 9.17 -5.66 -4.56
C GLU A 194 9.05 -6.69 -5.68
N ALA A 195 9.18 -7.98 -5.34
CA ALA A 195 9.03 -9.11 -6.25
C ALA A 195 7.58 -9.37 -6.69
N LEU A 196 6.59 -8.84 -5.98
CA LEU A 196 5.17 -9.07 -6.27
C LEU A 196 4.54 -7.83 -6.91
N PRO A 197 3.76 -7.97 -8.00
CA PRO A 197 2.95 -6.88 -8.50
C PRO A 197 1.84 -6.52 -7.51
N VAL A 198 1.45 -5.25 -7.50
CA VAL A 198 0.36 -4.71 -6.69
C VAL A 198 -0.88 -4.55 -7.56
N GLU A 199 -1.97 -5.19 -7.13
CA GLU A 199 -3.30 -5.08 -7.72
C GLU A 199 -4.18 -4.17 -6.86
N ILE A 200 -4.87 -3.21 -7.51
CA ILE A 200 -5.79 -2.30 -6.85
C ILE A 200 -7.19 -2.92 -6.84
N VAL A 201 -7.72 -3.19 -5.66
CA VAL A 201 -9.00 -3.88 -5.48
C VAL A 201 -10.11 -2.89 -5.11
N ASP A 202 -11.12 -2.75 -5.97
CA ASP A 202 -12.43 -2.23 -5.57
C ASP A 202 -13.21 -3.37 -4.92
N GLU A 203 -13.33 -3.31 -3.59
CA GLU A 203 -13.98 -4.37 -2.81
C GLU A 203 -15.45 -4.56 -3.19
N ALA A 204 -16.17 -3.47 -3.48
CA ALA A 204 -17.58 -3.56 -3.84
C ALA A 204 -17.73 -4.21 -5.22
N ARG A 205 -16.86 -3.87 -6.18
CA ARG A 205 -16.80 -4.54 -7.49
C ARG A 205 -16.43 -6.01 -7.34
N CYS A 206 -15.36 -6.29 -6.61
CA CYS A 206 -14.86 -7.65 -6.38
C CYS A 206 -15.94 -8.56 -5.78
N LEU A 207 -16.66 -8.10 -4.75
CA LEU A 207 -17.72 -8.87 -4.12
C LEU A 207 -18.88 -9.18 -5.07
N ARG A 208 -19.18 -8.29 -6.02
CA ARG A 208 -20.19 -8.55 -7.06
C ARG A 208 -19.69 -9.58 -8.08
N THR A 209 -18.42 -9.51 -8.48
CA THR A 209 -17.82 -10.41 -9.47
C THR A 209 -17.66 -11.83 -8.94
N PHE A 210 -17.28 -12.00 -7.68
CA PHE A 210 -17.00 -13.31 -7.08
C PHE A 210 -18.12 -13.79 -6.13
N GLU A 211 -19.38 -13.45 -6.44
CA GLU A 211 -20.58 -13.93 -5.72
C GLU A 211 -20.51 -13.80 -4.18
N GLY A 212 -19.84 -12.76 -3.68
CA GLY A 212 -19.68 -12.52 -2.25
C GLY A 212 -18.54 -13.29 -1.57
N ASP A 213 -17.61 -13.90 -2.30
CA ASP A 213 -16.37 -14.46 -1.75
C ASP A 213 -15.47 -13.35 -1.16
N ALA A 214 -15.80 -12.97 0.07
CA ALA A 214 -15.14 -11.89 0.78
C ALA A 214 -13.69 -12.19 1.15
N ALA A 215 -13.24 -13.45 1.07
CA ALA A 215 -11.86 -13.81 1.33
C ALA A 215 -10.96 -13.37 0.16
N ARG A 216 -11.42 -13.57 -1.08
CA ARG A 216 -10.69 -13.14 -2.29
C ARG A 216 -10.62 -11.63 -2.44
N CYS A 217 -11.61 -10.92 -1.89
CA CYS A 217 -11.70 -9.47 -1.98
C CYS A 217 -11.00 -8.71 -0.83
N LYS A 218 -10.27 -9.41 0.05
CA LYS A 218 -9.49 -8.76 1.10
C LYS A 218 -8.31 -8.00 0.49
N CYS A 219 -8.19 -6.74 0.87
CA CYS A 219 -7.10 -5.86 0.48
C CYS A 219 -6.70 -4.96 1.65
N LEU A 220 -5.51 -4.38 1.56
CA LEU A 220 -5.02 -3.43 2.54
C LEU A 220 -5.95 -2.22 2.62
N ARG A 221 -6.49 -1.98 3.82
CA ARG A 221 -7.30 -0.81 4.15
C ARG A 221 -6.51 0.14 5.05
N ALA A 222 -6.86 1.42 5.03
CA ALA A 222 -6.35 2.32 6.04
C ALA A 222 -6.80 1.85 7.44
N PRO A 223 -5.88 1.79 8.43
CA PRO A 223 -6.23 1.41 9.79
C PRO A 223 -7.38 2.28 10.29
N SER A 224 -8.41 1.65 10.84
CA SER A 224 -9.49 2.42 11.46
C SER A 224 -8.89 3.17 12.66
N SER A 225 -8.95 4.50 12.65
CA SER A 225 -8.55 5.35 13.77
C SER A 225 -9.36 5.08 15.06
N GLY A 226 -10.33 4.16 15.01
CA GLY A 226 -11.22 3.74 16.08
C GLY A 226 -10.89 2.41 16.79
N ALA A 227 -9.88 1.63 16.36
CA ALA A 227 -9.54 0.37 17.06
C ALA A 227 -9.16 0.59 18.55
N ARG A 228 -8.69 1.80 18.90
CA ARG A 228 -8.45 2.22 20.29
C ARG A 228 -9.74 2.47 21.09
N ARG A 229 -10.82 2.90 20.41
CA ARG A 229 -12.11 3.27 21.05
C ARG A 229 -13.01 2.06 21.27
N GLN A 230 -13.02 1.09 20.35
CA GLN A 230 -13.83 -0.13 20.50
C GLN A 230 -13.31 -1.04 21.62
N ARG A 231 -11.99 -1.23 21.76
CA ARG A 231 -11.44 -2.05 22.86
C ARG A 231 -11.63 -1.40 24.24
N GLN A 232 -11.59 -0.06 24.35
CA GLN A 232 -11.94 0.62 25.62
C GLN A 232 -13.42 0.47 25.98
N GLN A 233 -14.33 0.53 25.00
CA GLN A 233 -15.76 0.32 25.24
C GLN A 233 -16.09 -1.13 25.61
N SER A 234 -15.42 -2.12 25.01
CA SER A 234 -15.58 -3.54 25.39
C SER A 234 -15.03 -3.86 26.77
N ALA A 235 -13.88 -3.28 27.17
CA ALA A 235 -13.32 -3.48 28.50
C ALA A 235 -14.19 -2.86 29.61
N LEU A 236 -14.78 -1.69 29.35
CA LEU A 236 -15.74 -1.04 30.27
C LEU A 236 -17.06 -1.81 30.37
N ALA A 237 -17.55 -2.38 29.26
CA ALA A 237 -18.77 -3.19 29.26
C ALA A 237 -18.61 -4.51 30.06
N VAL A 238 -17.43 -5.14 30.00
CA VAL A 238 -17.13 -6.34 30.80
C VAL A 238 -16.94 -6.00 32.28
N ALA A 239 -16.29 -4.88 32.60
CA ALA A 239 -16.15 -4.45 34.00
C ALA A 239 -17.51 -4.10 34.65
N ALA A 240 -18.42 -3.47 33.90
CA ALA A 240 -19.76 -3.14 34.39
C ALA A 240 -20.64 -4.38 34.63
N SER A 241 -20.49 -5.43 33.80
CA SER A 241 -21.25 -6.68 33.95
C SER A 241 -20.72 -7.58 35.07
N VAL A 242 -19.42 -7.56 35.34
CA VAL A 242 -18.84 -8.23 36.53
C VAL A 242 -19.21 -7.47 37.83
N GLY A 243 -19.26 -6.14 37.81
CA GLY A 243 -19.67 -5.34 38.97
C GLY A 243 -21.12 -5.53 39.39
N LEU A 244 -22.05 -5.69 38.43
CA LEU A 244 -23.46 -5.97 38.74
C LEU A 244 -23.69 -7.39 39.27
N ALA A 245 -22.94 -8.39 38.79
CA ALA A 245 -23.09 -9.77 39.25
C ALA A 245 -22.64 -9.97 40.71
N ILE A 246 -21.72 -9.14 41.21
CA ILE A 246 -21.23 -9.21 42.61
C ILE A 246 -22.26 -8.60 43.59
N LEU A 247 -23.04 -7.60 43.15
CA LEU A 247 -24.06 -6.96 43.99
C LEU A 247 -25.35 -7.78 44.14
N THR A 248 -25.63 -8.74 43.25
CA THR A 248 -26.82 -9.60 43.33
C THR A 248 -26.65 -10.86 44.17
N VAL A 249 -25.43 -11.14 44.67
CA VAL A 249 -25.16 -12.31 45.53
C VAL A 249 -25.25 -11.95 47.03
N TRP A 250 -25.48 -10.67 47.36
CA TRP A 250 -25.56 -10.14 48.73
C TRP A 250 -26.93 -9.53 49.06
N ASN A 251 -28.02 -10.22 48.70
CA ASN A 251 -29.37 -9.95 49.23
C ASN A 251 -30.14 -11.24 49.42
#